data_AF-A0A4D8PYP4-F1
#
_entry.id   AF-A0A4D8PYP4-F1
#
_cell.length_a   1.000
_cell.length_b   1.000
_cell.length_c   1.000
_cell.angle_alpha   90.00
_cell.angle_beta   90.00
_cell.angle_gamma   90.00
#
_symmetry.space_group_name_H-M   'P 1'
#
loop_
_entity.id
_entity.type
_entity.pdbx_description
1 polymer ?
#
loop_
_entity_poly.entity_id
_entity_poly.type
_entity_poly.pdbx_seq_one_letter_code
_entity_poly.pdbx_strand_id
1 'polypeptide(L)'
;MHTTLMDILKETVTLREGDRVRTVSKGEAMLLAQMQKAMKGDTRAFTALAKMTSQVASQSQPPPANSAVLVVPGMLAEEEWIALTDKQQAYARGNTGSDEQP
;
A
#
# COMPACT_ATOMS: atom_id res chain seq x y z
N MET A 1 5.85 -37.62 -0.49
CA MET A 1 6.29 -36.25 -0.17
C MET A 1 5.24 -35.29 -0.71
N HIS A 2 4.62 -34.48 0.14
CA HIS A 2 3.73 -33.42 -0.31
C HIS A 2 4.53 -32.11 -0.22
N THR A 3 5.07 -31.64 -1.35
CA THR A 3 5.74 -30.33 -1.40
C THR A 3 4.65 -29.26 -1.39
N THR A 4 4.74 -28.32 -0.44
CA THR A 4 3.80 -27.20 -0.43
C THR A 4 4.26 -26.14 -1.43
N LEU A 5 3.31 -25.35 -1.95
CA LEU A 5 3.65 -24.22 -2.82
C LEU A 5 4.65 -23.27 -2.16
N MET A 6 4.53 -23.07 -0.84
CA MET A 6 5.42 -22.18 -0.09
C MET A 6 6.86 -22.71 -0.03
N ASP A 7 7.05 -24.02 -0.01
CA ASP A 7 8.40 -24.61 -0.04
C ASP A 7 9.06 -24.40 -1.40
N ILE A 8 8.29 -24.58 -2.48
CA ILE A 8 8.77 -24.36 -3.84
C ILE A 8 9.14 -22.88 -4.06
N LEU A 9 8.33 -21.95 -3.55
CA LEU A 9 8.60 -20.52 -3.69
C LEU A 9 9.84 -20.04 -2.91
N LYS A 10 10.24 -20.77 -1.87
CA LYS A 10 11.44 -20.51 -1.06
C LYS A 10 12.72 -21.05 -1.69
N GLU A 11 12.63 -21.97 -2.65
CA GLU A 11 13.81 -22.47 -3.38
C GLU A 11 14.59 -21.32 -4.00
N THR A 12 15.91 -21.42 -4.04
CA THR A 12 16.77 -20.39 -4.62
C THR A 12 17.01 -20.62 -6.11
N VAL A 13 17.04 -19.53 -6.86
CA VAL A 13 17.33 -19.51 -8.30
C VAL A 13 18.31 -18.38 -8.62
N THR A 14 19.12 -18.57 -9.66
CA THR A 14 20.05 -17.55 -10.14
C THR A 14 19.39 -16.70 -11.22
N LEU A 15 19.38 -15.39 -11.01
CA LEU A 15 18.82 -14.40 -11.92
C LEU A 15 19.98 -13.60 -12.53
N ARG A 16 19.98 -13.46 -13.86
CA ARG A 16 20.91 -12.58 -14.58
C ARG A 16 20.19 -11.29 -14.99
N GLU A 17 20.70 -10.17 -14.53
CA GLU A 17 20.22 -8.83 -14.85
C GLU A 17 21.36 -8.03 -15.50
N GLY A 18 21.39 -8.02 -16.83
CA GLY A 18 22.53 -7.50 -17.59
C GLY A 18 23.81 -8.28 -17.28
N ASP A 19 24.84 -7.57 -16.79
CA ASP A 19 26.12 -8.15 -16.40
C ASP A 19 26.15 -8.68 -14.95
N ARG A 20 25.09 -8.47 -14.17
CA ARG A 20 25.02 -8.92 -12.77
C ARG A 20 24.27 -10.25 -12.67
N VAL A 21 24.80 -11.14 -11.82
CA VAL A 21 24.13 -12.38 -11.44
C VAL A 21 23.86 -12.32 -9.93
N ARG A 22 22.61 -12.53 -9.54
CA ARG A 22 22.20 -12.61 -8.14
C ARG A 22 21.37 -13.86 -7.87
N THR A 23 21.50 -14.40 -6.68
CA THR A 23 20.68 -15.52 -6.21
C THR A 23 19.50 -14.96 -5.44
N VAL A 24 18.29 -15.33 -5.85
CA VAL A 24 17.03 -14.87 -5.26
C VAL A 24 16.11 -16.06 -5.00
N SER A 25 15.04 -15.87 -4.24
CA SER A 25 14.02 -16.91 -4.12
C SER A 25 13.24 -17.06 -5.43
N LYS A 26 12.69 -18.24 -5.68
CA LYS A 26 11.85 -18.53 -6.85
C LYS A 26 10.62 -17.63 -6.90
N GLY A 27 10.02 -17.35 -5.74
CA GLY A 27 8.92 -16.40 -5.62
C GLY A 27 9.33 -14.97 -6.00
N GLU A 28 10.49 -14.50 -5.55
CA GLU A 28 11.03 -13.18 -5.93
C GLU A 28 11.32 -13.11 -7.43
N ALA A 29 11.94 -14.14 -8.02
CA ALA A 29 12.19 -14.21 -9.45
C ALA A 29 10.89 -14.13 -10.28
N MET A 30 9.82 -14.79 -9.83
CA MET A 30 8.51 -14.71 -10.48
C MET A 30 7.91 -13.30 -10.44
N LEU A 31 8.00 -12.61 -9.30
CA LEU A 31 7.53 -11.23 -9.16
C LEU A 31 8.29 -10.28 -10.09
N LEU A 32 9.62 -10.40 -10.13
CA LEU A 32 10.47 -9.59 -11.01
C LEU A 32 10.16 -9.82 -12.49
N ALA A 33 9.94 -11.08 -12.89
CA ALA A 33 9.54 -11.42 -14.25
C ALA A 33 8.19 -10.77 -14.63
N GLN A 34 7.23 -10.78 -13.70
CA GLN A 34 5.93 -10.16 -13.93
C GLN A 34 6.03 -8.63 -14.00
N MET A 35 6.88 -8.03 -13.17
CA MET A 35 7.18 -6.59 -13.21
C MET A 35 7.80 -6.20 -14.55
N GLN A 36 8.76 -6.99 -15.05
CA GLN A 36 9.37 -6.73 -16.35
C GLN A 36 8.38 -6.80 -17.51
N LYS A 37 7.43 -7.76 -17.48
CA LYS A 37 6.34 -7.83 -18.47
C LYS A 37 5.42 -6.63 -18.39
N ALA A 38 5.04 -6.22 -17.18
CA ALA A 38 4.19 -5.06 -16.95
C ALA A 38 4.86 -3.77 -17.48
N MET A 39 6.16 -3.58 -17.23
CA MET A 39 6.93 -2.44 -17.77
C MET A 39 6.99 -2.42 -19.30
N LYS A 40 6.86 -3.57 -19.95
CA LYS A 40 6.79 -3.70 -21.42
C LYS A 40 5.37 -3.53 -21.97
N GLY A 41 4.39 -3.20 -21.13
CA GLY A 41 3.00 -2.96 -21.54
C GLY A 41 2.09 -4.19 -21.46
N ASP A 42 2.52 -5.30 -20.87
CA ASP A 42 1.62 -6.44 -20.62
C ASP A 42 0.59 -6.07 -19.54
N THR A 43 -0.64 -5.81 -19.98
CA THR A 43 -1.76 -5.40 -19.14
C THR A 43 -2.20 -6.47 -18.15
N ARG A 44 -2.04 -7.76 -18.49
CA ARG A 44 -2.35 -8.87 -17.58
C ARG A 44 -1.33 -8.92 -16.47
N ALA A 45 -0.06 -8.73 -16.79
CA ALA A 45 1.01 -8.68 -15.81
C ALA A 45 0.85 -7.51 -14.85
N PHE A 46 0.51 -6.33 -15.38
CA PHE A 46 0.21 -5.15 -14.57
C PHE A 46 -0.98 -5.38 -13.63
N THR A 47 -2.09 -5.93 -14.15
CA THR A 47 -3.30 -6.18 -13.36
C THR A 47 -3.05 -7.19 -12.23
N ALA A 48 -2.24 -8.23 -12.49
CA ALA A 48 -1.85 -9.19 -11.46
C ALA A 48 -1.08 -8.52 -10.32
N LEU A 49 -0.08 -7.69 -10.66
CA LEU A 49 0.70 -6.96 -9.66
C LEU A 49 -0.17 -5.97 -8.87
N ALA A 50 -1.05 -5.22 -9.55
CA ALA A 50 -1.95 -4.26 -8.91
C ALA A 50 -2.88 -4.92 -7.88
N LYS A 51 -3.41 -6.11 -8.20
CA LYS A 51 -4.23 -6.90 -7.27
C LYS A 51 -3.45 -7.39 -6.05
N MET A 52 -2.19 -7.80 -6.25
CA MET A 52 -1.33 -8.22 -5.14
C MET A 52 -1.00 -7.04 -4.22
N THR A 53 -0.65 -5.88 -4.78
CA THR A 53 -0.35 -4.68 -3.98
C THR A 53 -1.57 -4.14 -3.24
N SER A 54 -2.76 -4.20 -3.84
CA SER A 54 -3.99 -3.76 -3.15
C SER A 54 -4.31 -4.62 -1.94
N GLN A 55 -4.07 -5.93 -2.02
CA GLN A 55 -4.27 -6.83 -0.88
C GLN A 55 -3.29 -6.54 0.26
N VAL A 56 -2.03 -6.23 -0.05
CA VAL A 56 -1.03 -5.84 0.96
C VAL A 56 -1.37 -4.48 1.58
N ALA A 57 -1.81 -3.50 0.78
CA ALA A 57 -2.26 -2.21 1.27
C ALA A 57 -3.49 -2.34 2.18
N SER A 58 -4.41 -3.26 1.87
CA SER A 58 -5.59 -3.55 2.70
C SER A 58 -5.24 -4.19 4.05
N GLN A 59 -4.07 -4.85 4.14
CA GLN A 59 -3.54 -5.45 5.36
C GLN A 59 -2.64 -4.49 6.15
N SER A 60 -2.40 -3.28 5.62
CA SER A 60 -1.70 -2.24 6.36
C SER A 60 -2.57 -1.84 7.54
N GLN A 61 -2.01 -2.01 8.74
CA GLN A 61 -2.67 -1.82 10.02
C GLN A 61 -3.45 -0.49 10.01
N PRO A 62 -4.75 -0.48 10.39
CA PRO A 62 -5.47 0.78 10.53
C PRO A 62 -4.65 1.68 11.46
N PRO A 63 -4.50 2.96 11.12
CA PRO A 63 -3.67 3.84 11.91
C PRO A 63 -4.28 3.87 13.32
N PRO A 64 -3.44 3.95 14.39
CA PRO A 64 -3.90 3.76 15.77
C PRO A 64 -5.07 4.70 16.08
N ALA A 65 -5.99 4.30 16.97
CA ALA A 65 -7.26 5.01 17.22
C ALA A 65 -7.12 6.52 17.53
N ASN A 66 -5.92 6.98 17.90
CA ASN A 66 -5.57 8.37 18.18
C ASN A 66 -4.72 9.04 17.08
N SER A 67 -4.73 8.49 15.86
CA SER A 67 -4.00 9.06 14.73
C SER A 67 -4.88 10.06 13.98
N ALA A 68 -4.38 11.29 13.85
CA ALA A 68 -4.97 12.29 12.96
C ALA A 68 -4.25 12.22 11.61
N VAL A 69 -4.97 11.94 10.54
CA VAL A 69 -4.44 12.05 9.17
C VAL A 69 -4.60 13.51 8.73
N LEU A 70 -3.50 14.25 8.69
CA LEU A 70 -3.49 15.61 8.17
C LEU A 70 -3.47 15.57 6.63
N VAL A 71 -4.65 15.68 6.01
CA VAL A 71 -4.76 15.88 4.56
C VAL A 71 -4.60 17.37 4.29
N VAL A 72 -3.40 17.78 3.87
CA VAL A 72 -3.15 19.17 3.42
C VAL A 72 -3.64 19.28 1.98
N PRO A 73 -4.71 20.05 1.70
CA PRO A 73 -5.09 20.39 0.33
C PRO A 73 -3.97 21.20 -0.31
N GLY A 74 -3.74 21.05 -1.62
CA GLY A 74 -2.82 21.91 -2.36
C GLY A 74 -3.13 23.40 -2.17
N MET A 75 -2.19 24.29 -2.49
CA MET A 75 -2.20 25.74 -2.18
C MET A 75 -3.61 26.37 -2.23
N LEU A 76 -4.23 26.50 -1.06
CA LEU A 76 -5.44 27.27 -0.85
C LEU A 76 -5.06 28.72 -0.55
N ALA A 77 -5.93 29.66 -0.91
CA ALA A 77 -5.83 31.01 -0.38
C ALA A 77 -6.06 30.99 1.14
N GLU A 78 -5.42 31.89 1.88
CA GLU A 78 -5.46 31.94 3.35
C GLU A 78 -6.88 32.00 3.92
N GLU A 79 -7.79 32.67 3.21
CA GLU A 79 -9.20 32.82 3.58
C GLU A 79 -9.97 31.50 3.48
N GLU A 80 -9.70 30.71 2.44
CA GLU A 80 -10.31 29.40 2.23
C GLU A 80 -9.77 28.38 3.25
N TRP A 81 -8.52 28.55 3.67
CA TRP A 81 -7.90 27.75 4.72
C TRP A 81 -8.60 27.95 6.06
N ILE A 82 -8.79 29.20 6.49
CA ILE A 82 -9.44 29.55 7.76
C ILE A 82 -10.85 28.96 7.84
N ALA A 83 -11.65 29.15 6.77
CA ALA A 83 -13.02 28.63 6.71
C ALA A 83 -13.07 27.10 6.79
N LEU A 84 -12.11 26.40 6.16
CA LEU A 84 -12.03 24.95 6.20
C LEU A 84 -11.63 24.44 7.58
N THR A 85 -10.64 25.08 8.22
CA THR A 85 -10.20 24.73 9.57
C THR A 85 -11.30 24.95 10.61
N ASP A 86 -12.03 26.06 10.54
CA ASP A 86 -13.14 26.33 11.46
C ASP A 86 -14.26 25.30 11.33
N LYS A 87 -14.59 24.92 10.09
CA LYS A 87 -15.59 23.87 9.82
C LYS A 87 -15.16 22.51 10.35
N GLN A 88 -13.88 22.14 10.20
CA GLN A 88 -13.35 20.88 10.73
C GLN A 88 -13.25 20.88 12.26
N GLN A 89 -12.83 21.98 12.86
CA GLN A 89 -12.78 22.12 14.32
C GLN A 89 -14.18 22.09 14.94
N ALA A 90 -15.18 22.69 14.28
CA ALA A 90 -16.58 22.62 14.71
C ALA A 90 -17.12 21.17 14.66
N TYR A 91 -16.79 20.42 13.60
CA TYR A 91 -17.15 19.00 13.49
C TYR A 91 -16.49 18.17 14.60
N ALA A 92 -15.22 18.42 14.91
CA ALA A 92 -14.51 17.71 15.98
C ALA A 92 -15.08 18.01 17.39
N ARG A 93 -15.48 19.26 17.66
CA ARG A 93 -16.11 19.64 18.95
C ARG A 93 -17.51 19.06 19.12
N GLY A 94 -18.27 18.88 18.04
CA GLY A 94 -19.60 18.26 18.08
C GLY A 94 -19.58 16.78 18.43
N ASN A 95 -18.46 16.10 18.21
CA ASN A 95 -18.34 14.64 18.39
C ASN A 95 -17.77 14.22 19.76
N THR A 96 -17.38 15.16 20.62
CA THR A 96 -16.81 14.88 21.96
C THR A 96 -17.82 15.02 23.10
N GLY A 97 -19.13 15.03 22.82
CA GLY A 97 -20.15 15.53 23.75
C GLY A 97 -21.29 14.60 24.13
N SER A 98 -21.29 13.30 23.78
CA SER A 98 -22.46 12.46 24.11
C SER A 98 -22.18 10.96 24.19
N ASP A 99 -21.21 10.53 25.01
CA ASP A 99 -21.05 9.11 25.39
C ASP A 99 -20.66 8.93 26.88
N GLU A 100 -21.05 9.86 27.76
CA GLU A 100 -21.00 9.63 29.20
C GLU A 100 -22.28 10.12 29.89
N GLN A 101 -23.16 9.17 30.24
CA GLN A 101 -23.69 9.10 31.61
C GLN A 101 -24.37 7.76 31.90
N PRO A 102 -24.13 7.15 33.08
CA PRO A 102 -24.73 5.87 33.51
C PRO A 102 -26.21 5.97 33.90
#